data_AF-A0A3C1TPL3-F1
#
_entry.id   AF-A0A3C1TPL3-F1
#
_cell.length_a   1.000
_cell.length_b   1.000
_cell.length_c   1.000
_cell.angle_alpha   90.00
_cell.angle_beta   90.00
_cell.angle_gamma   90.00
#
_symmetry.space_group_name_H-M   'P 1'
#
loop_
_entity.id
_entity.type
_entity.pdbx_description
1 polymer ?
#
loop_
_entity_poly.entity_id
_entity_poly.type
_entity_poly.pdbx_seq_one_letter_code
_entity_poly.pdbx_strand_id
1 'polypeptide(L)' 'MRQLNLDLGKKSYPIYIGQGLLSQPELLTEHIGGKQIMIVTNTTVAPLYLAQVKS' A
#
# COMPACT_ATOMS: atom_id res chain seq x y z
N MET A 1 11.64 -8.11 -5.15
CA MET A 1 10.34 -8.09 -4.43
C MET A 1 10.14 -9.45 -3.80
N ARG A 2 9.77 -9.51 -2.51
CA ARG A 2 9.34 -10.73 -1.82
C ARG A 2 7.91 -10.53 -1.34
N GLN A 3 7.10 -11.58 -1.40
CA GLN A 3 5.74 -11.58 -0.89
C GLN A 3 5.62 -12.61 0.22
N LEU A 4 5.06 -12.20 1.35
CA LEU A 4 4.69 -13.09 2.45
C LEU A 4 3.17 -13.06 2.59
N ASN A 5 2.51 -14.20 2.41
CA ASN A 5 1.09 -14.31 2.69
C ASN A 5 0.91 -14.63 4.17
N LEU A 6 0.34 -13.69 4.92
CA LEU A 6 0.08 -13.87 6.34
C LEU A 6 -1.34 -14.38 6.53
N ASP A 7 -1.47 -15.56 7.12
CA ASP A 7 -2.77 -16.15 7.46
C ASP A 7 -3.13 -15.85 8.91
N LEU A 8 -4.15 -15.02 9.12
CA LEU A 8 -4.76 -14.77 10.44
C LEU A 8 -6.14 -15.45 10.56
N GLY A 9 -6.37 -16.52 9.80
CA GLY A 9 -7.62 -17.28 9.74
C GLY A 9 -8.69 -16.54 8.94
N LYS A 10 -9.46 -15.66 9.59
CA LYS A 10 -10.58 -14.95 8.92
C LYS A 10 -10.12 -13.82 7.99
N LYS A 11 -8.85 -13.42 8.07
CA LYS A 11 -8.26 -12.38 7.24
C LYS A 11 -6.85 -12.81 6.85
N SER A 12 -6.68 -13.18 5.59
CA SER A 12 -5.37 -13.43 4.99
C SER A 12 -5.02 -12.26 4.08
N TYR A 13 -3.79 -11.76 4.16
CA TYR A 13 -3.34 -10.66 3.30
C TYR A 13 -1.85 -10.76 2.94
N PRO A 14 -1.45 -10.27 1.76
CA PRO A 14 -0.06 -10.26 1.34
C PRO A 14 0.71 -9.10 1.98
N ILE A 15 1.95 -9.35 2.37
CA ILE A 15 2.95 -8.36 2.74
C ILE A 15 4.01 -8.34 1.63
N TYR A 16 4.11 -7.22 0.92
CA TYR A 16 5.11 -7.01 -0.11
C TYR A 16 6.33 -6.30 0.46
N ILE A 17 7.52 -6.87 0.26
CA ILE A 17 8.79 -6.35 0.76
C ILE A 17 9.76 -6.14 -0.40
N GLY A 18 10.23 -4.92 -0.57
CA GLY A 18 11.11 -4.53 -1.67
C GLY A 18 11.39 -3.04 -1.68
N GLN A 19 12.28 -2.62 -2.59
CA GLN A 19 12.58 -1.21 -2.82
C GLN A 19 11.65 -0.65 -3.90
N GLY A 20 11.28 0.64 -3.78
CA GLY A 20 10.50 1.35 -4.80
C GLY A 20 9.07 0.86 -5.01
N LEU A 21 8.50 0.10 -4.05
CA LEU A 21 7.15 -0.47 -4.20
C LEU A 21 6.05 0.58 -4.28
N LEU A 22 6.23 1.75 -3.66
CA LEU A 22 5.26 2.85 -3.73
C LEU A 22 5.12 3.44 -5.14
N SER A 23 6.10 3.23 -6.03
CA SER A 23 6.00 3.61 -7.45
C SER A 23 5.22 2.60 -8.30
N GLN A 24 4.74 1.50 -7.71
CA GLN A 24 4.01 0.44 -8.40
C GLN A 24 2.54 0.49 -7.98
N PRO A 25 1.70 1.35 -8.60
CA PRO A 25 0.33 1.58 -8.17
C PRO A 25 -0.54 0.32 -8.21
N GLU A 26 -0.21 -0.63 -9.09
CA GLU A 26 -0.88 -1.93 -9.22
C GLU A 26 -0.95 -2.69 -7.90
N LEU A 27 0.14 -2.64 -7.10
CA LEU A 27 0.22 -3.30 -5.78
C LEU A 27 -0.76 -2.74 -4.75
N LEU A 28 -1.27 -1.52 -4.96
CA LEU A 28 -2.31 -0.93 -4.12
C LEU A 28 -3.69 -1.14 -4.75
N THR A 29 -3.84 -0.90 -6.05
CA THR A 29 -5.15 -0.95 -6.72
C THR A 29 -5.77 -2.34 -6.73
N GLU A 30 -4.97 -3.42 -6.78
CA GLU A 30 -5.50 -4.79 -6.72
C GLU A 30 -6.26 -5.10 -5.42
N HIS A 31 -5.91 -4.41 -4.32
CA HIS A 31 -6.53 -4.62 -3.01
C HIS A 31 -7.59 -3.57 -2.67
N ILE A 32 -7.78 -2.56 -3.52
CA ILE A 32 -8.75 -1.48 -3.33
C ILE A 32 -9.97 -1.75 -4.22
N GLY A 33 -11.05 -2.28 -3.64
CA GLY A 33 -12.31 -2.48 -4.37
C GLY A 33 -13.15 -1.20 -4.59
N GLY A 34 -12.79 -0.09 -3.94
CA GLY A 34 -13.54 1.17 -3.95
C GLY A 34 -12.94 2.22 -4.88
N LYS A 35 -13.76 3.18 -5.32
CA LYS A 35 -13.30 4.31 -6.17
C LYS A 35 -12.76 5.49 -5.38
N GLN A 36 -13.06 5.56 -4.08
CA GLN A 36 -12.66 6.65 -3.19
C GLN A 36 -11.90 6.08 -2.01
N ILE A 37 -10.75 6.67 -1.72
CA ILE A 37 -9.86 6.29 -0.63
C ILE A 37 -9.45 7.52 0.16
N MET A 38 -9.18 7.34 1.46
CA MET A 38 -8.65 8.38 2.32
C MET A 38 -7.26 7.98 2.81
N ILE A 39 -6.24 8.74 2.42
CA ILE A 39 -4.87 8.51 2.87
C ILE A 39 -4.67 9.23 4.21
N VAL A 40 -4.33 8.48 5.26
CA VAL A 40 -4.01 9.02 6.58
C VAL A 40 -2.49 8.93 6.79
N THR A 41 -1.84 10.08 7.01
CA THR A 41 -0.40 10.19 7.24
C THR A 41 -0.10 11.33 8.21
N ASN A 42 1.08 11.34 8.82
CA ASN A 42 1.51 12.38 9.74
C ASN A 42 2.23 13.53 9.01
N THR A 43 2.52 14.61 9.74
CA THR A 43 3.18 15.82 9.19
C THR A 43 4.62 15.60 8.72
N THR A 44 5.29 14.56 9.21
CA THR A 44 6.69 14.25 8.86
C THR A 44 6.80 13.38 7.61
N VAL A 45 5.90 12.40 7.47
CA VAL A 45 5.92 11.40 6.38
C VAL A 45 5.19 11.92 5.14
N ALA A 46 4.15 12.74 5.32
CA ALA A 46 3.40 13.34 4.22
C ALA A 46 4.27 14.01 3.14
N PRO A 47 5.16 14.97 3.46
CA PRO A 47 5.97 15.66 2.44
C PRO A 47 6.94 14.74 1.69
N LEU A 48 7.24 13.55 2.23
CA LEU A 48 8.19 12.61 1.65
C LEU A 48 7.54 11.64 0.66
N TYR A 49 6.32 11.16 0.97
CA TYR A 49 5.73 10.03 0.24
C TYR A 49 4.31 10.26 -0.25
N LEU A 50 3.58 11.25 0.27
CA LEU A 50 2.16 11.43 -0.09
C LEU A 50 1.99 11.65 -1.59
N ALA A 51 2.86 12.45 -2.21
CA ALA A 51 2.81 12.74 -3.65
C ALA A 51 3.04 11.48 -4.51
N GLN A 52 3.82 10.52 -4.03
CA GLN A 52 4.12 9.28 -4.75
C GLN A 52 2.96 8.28 -4.71
N VAL A 53 2.16 8.31 -3.63
CA VAL A 53 1.04 7.39 -3.40
C VAL A 53 -0.29 7.96 -3.89
N LYS A 54 -0.39 9.28 -4.01
CA LYS A 54 -1.58 9.97 -4.50
C LYS A 54 -1.60 9.91 -6.03
N SER A 55 -2.60 9.22 -6.60
CA SER A 55 -2.98 9.32 -8.02
C SER A 55 -3.73 10.60 -8.34
#